data_AF-A0A350JJX9-F1
#
_entry.id   AF-A0A350JJX9-F1
#
_cell.length_a   1.000
_cell.length_b   1.000
_cell.length_c   1.000
_cell.angle_alpha   90.00
_cell.angle_beta   90.00
_cell.angle_gamma   90.00
#
_symmetry.space_group_name_H-M   'P 1'
#
loop_
_entity.id
_entity.type
_entity.pdbx_description
1 polymer ?
#
loop_
_entity_poly.entity_id
_entity_poly.type
_entity_poly.pdbx_seq_one_letter_code
_entity_poly.pdbx_strand_id
1 'polypeptide(L)'
;MLQEVFILDWTTAFLESLGTNFILGLSLVVSLRGLQYYQPSGDRVLTIIIAAAVLSAIVMAGDKYLFSLLSESDQVLERMNRSMFFHGGFAFLANAAALSLTMQWNQLKDQQGLQTRRDEAERLSKEAELLKLRHQLQPHFLFNSLNSINALINSKPEAARRMVH
;
A
#
# COMPACT_ATOMS: atom_id res chain seq x y z
N MET A 1 51.32 -8.23 10.65
CA MET A 1 50.93 -7.02 11.41
C MET A 1 49.43 -6.90 11.70
N LEU A 2 48.49 -7.34 10.84
CA LEU A 2 47.04 -7.26 11.17
C LEU A 2 46.51 -8.43 12.04
N GLN A 3 47.20 -9.56 12.10
CA GLN A 3 46.82 -10.71 12.96
C GLN A 3 47.23 -10.54 14.43
N GLU A 4 48.33 -9.82 14.72
CA GLU A 4 48.82 -9.63 16.09
C GLU A 4 48.07 -8.54 16.87
N VAL A 5 47.44 -7.59 16.18
CA VAL A 5 46.74 -6.45 16.81
C VAL A 5 45.28 -6.77 17.16
N PHE A 6 44.65 -7.71 16.43
CA PHE A 6 43.20 -7.92 16.53
C PHE A 6 42.74 -9.18 17.23
N ILE A 7 43.63 -10.17 17.50
CA ILE A 7 43.30 -11.43 18.20
C ILE A 7 41.92 -11.97 17.77
N LEU A 8 41.64 -11.96 16.46
CA LEU A 8 40.38 -12.44 15.92
C LEU A 8 40.67 -13.24 14.66
N ASP A 9 40.14 -14.45 14.62
CA ASP A 9 40.16 -15.27 13.42
C ASP A 9 39.28 -14.61 12.35
N TRP A 10 39.75 -14.54 11.11
CA TRP A 10 38.98 -13.93 10.01
C TRP A 10 37.65 -14.65 9.78
N THR A 11 37.59 -15.92 10.16
CA THR A 11 36.41 -16.76 10.08
C THR A 11 35.30 -16.30 11.03
N THR A 12 35.64 -15.89 12.27
CA THR A 12 34.65 -15.46 13.27
C THR A 12 34.06 -14.11 12.90
N ALA A 13 34.90 -13.14 12.50
CA ALA A 13 34.44 -11.84 12.00
C ALA A 13 33.49 -11.97 10.80
N PHE A 14 33.80 -12.87 9.88
CA PHE A 14 32.97 -13.11 8.69
C PHE A 14 31.63 -13.75 9.07
N LEU A 15 31.64 -14.75 9.95
CA LEU A 15 30.43 -15.44 10.41
C LEU A 15 29.50 -14.51 11.21
N GLU A 16 30.07 -13.65 12.06
CA GLU A 16 29.33 -12.62 12.80
C GLU A 16 28.67 -11.60 11.85
N SER A 17 29.41 -11.10 10.85
CA SER A 17 28.86 -10.17 9.86
C SER A 17 27.73 -10.81 9.04
N LEU A 18 27.87 -12.07 8.64
CA LEU A 18 26.81 -12.78 7.94
C LEU A 18 25.55 -12.94 8.79
N GLY A 19 25.71 -13.34 10.05
CA GLY A 19 24.56 -13.57 10.93
C GLY A 19 23.82 -12.27 11.27
N THR A 20 24.53 -11.18 11.57
CA THR A 20 23.92 -9.86 11.85
C THR A 20 23.14 -9.33 10.64
N ASN A 21 23.74 -9.38 9.44
CA ASN A 21 23.04 -8.99 8.21
C ASN A 21 21.83 -9.88 7.89
N PHE A 22 21.92 -11.18 8.21
CA PHE A 22 20.80 -12.11 8.02
C PHE A 22 19.63 -11.79 8.94
N ILE A 23 19.90 -11.50 10.23
CA ILE A 23 18.88 -11.12 11.21
C ILE A 23 18.19 -9.81 10.79
N LEU A 24 18.95 -8.80 10.37
CA LEU A 24 18.39 -7.55 9.85
C LEU A 24 17.56 -7.78 8.58
N GLY A 25 18.05 -8.61 7.66
CA GLY A 25 17.32 -8.97 6.44
C GLY A 25 15.98 -9.62 6.74
N LEU A 26 15.93 -10.54 7.72
CA LEU A 26 14.69 -11.16 8.18
C LEU A 26 13.73 -10.13 8.79
N SER A 27 14.21 -9.19 9.60
CA SER A 27 13.36 -8.14 10.19
C SER A 27 12.74 -7.25 9.11
N LEU A 28 13.49 -6.94 8.05
CA LEU A 28 12.99 -6.17 6.91
C LEU A 28 11.95 -6.96 6.12
N VAL A 29 12.15 -8.26 5.89
CA VAL A 29 11.14 -9.11 5.24
C VAL A 29 9.85 -9.16 6.07
N VAL A 30 9.97 -9.27 7.40
CA VAL A 30 8.82 -9.20 8.31
C VAL A 30 8.12 -7.84 8.20
N SER A 31 8.87 -6.74 8.16
CA SER A 31 8.29 -5.39 7.98
C SER A 31 7.53 -5.26 6.66
N LEU A 32 8.11 -5.75 5.56
CA LEU A 32 7.53 -5.67 4.22
C LEU A 32 6.31 -6.58 4.04
N ARG A 33 6.26 -7.72 4.74
CA ARG A 33 5.14 -8.68 4.65
C ARG A 33 4.06 -8.45 5.71
N GLY A 34 4.43 -8.10 6.94
CA GLY A 34 3.54 -8.02 8.10
C GLY A 34 2.44 -6.97 7.93
N LEU A 35 2.70 -5.91 7.19
CA LEU A 35 1.71 -4.87 6.91
C LEU A 35 0.77 -5.18 5.74
N GLN A 36 0.92 -6.30 5.03
CA GLN A 36 -0.13 -6.72 4.08
C GLN A 36 -1.46 -7.02 4.77
N TYR A 37 -1.43 -7.30 6.08
CA TYR A 37 -2.61 -7.68 6.88
C TYR A 37 -3.00 -6.67 7.97
N TYR A 38 -2.13 -5.72 8.34
CA TYR A 38 -2.40 -4.80 9.45
C TYR A 38 -2.61 -3.36 8.96
N GLN A 39 -3.86 -2.90 8.98
CA GLN A 39 -4.22 -1.50 8.79
C GLN A 39 -4.57 -0.88 10.15
N PRO A 40 -3.64 -0.14 10.79
CA PRO A 40 -3.93 0.46 12.09
C PRO A 40 -5.04 1.51 11.95
N SER A 41 -6.09 1.35 12.76
CA SER A 41 -7.24 2.26 12.83
C SER A 41 -6.99 3.52 13.65
N GLY A 42 -5.87 3.57 14.40
CA GLY A 42 -5.46 4.68 15.26
C GLY A 42 -4.28 5.49 14.72
N ASP A 43 -3.43 6.01 15.62
CA ASP A 43 -2.25 6.79 15.25
C ASP A 43 -1.21 5.91 14.52
N ARG A 44 -1.16 6.12 13.21
CA ARG A 44 -0.33 5.38 12.26
C ARG A 44 1.16 5.57 12.53
N VAL A 45 1.57 6.79 12.87
CA VAL A 45 2.98 7.13 13.10
C VAL A 45 3.47 6.47 14.38
N LEU A 46 2.67 6.56 15.44
CA LEU A 46 2.99 5.90 16.71
C LEU A 46 3.10 4.37 16.54
N THR A 47 2.20 3.78 15.76
CA THR A 47 2.25 2.33 15.47
C THR A 47 3.54 1.94 14.74
N ILE A 48 3.95 2.71 13.74
CA ILE A 48 5.21 2.49 13.00
C ILE A 48 6.40 2.61 13.95
N ILE A 49 6.44 3.65 14.78
CA ILE A 49 7.55 3.88 15.73
C ILE A 49 7.66 2.71 16.72
N ILE A 50 6.54 2.27 17.30
CA ILE A 50 6.52 1.15 18.24
C ILE A 50 6.96 -0.14 17.53
N ALA A 51 6.41 -0.44 16.35
CA ALA A 51 6.76 -1.65 15.61
C ALA A 51 8.24 -1.66 15.20
N ALA A 52 8.77 -0.53 14.71
CA ALA A 52 10.18 -0.39 14.38
C ALA A 52 11.08 -0.53 15.61
N ALA A 53 10.68 0.03 16.76
CA ALA A 53 11.42 -0.11 18.01
C ALA A 53 11.45 -1.57 18.50
N VAL A 54 10.32 -2.27 18.44
CA VAL A 54 10.23 -3.69 18.82
C VAL A 54 11.09 -4.55 17.90
N LEU A 55 10.97 -4.37 16.58
CA LEU A 55 11.78 -5.12 15.61
C LEU A 55 13.27 -4.84 15.79
N SER A 56 13.65 -3.57 15.99
CA SER A 56 15.03 -3.19 16.26
C SER A 56 15.55 -3.82 17.55
N ALA A 57 14.74 -3.88 18.61
CA ALA A 57 15.11 -4.54 19.86
C ALA A 57 15.32 -6.05 19.67
N ILE A 58 14.50 -6.69 18.83
CA ILE A 58 14.66 -8.11 18.47
C ILE A 58 15.97 -8.33 17.70
N VAL A 59 16.27 -7.48 16.71
CA VAL A 59 17.54 -7.53 15.96
C VAL A 59 18.72 -7.39 16.92
N MET A 60 18.71 -6.38 17.78
CA MET A 60 19.78 -6.16 18.77
C MET A 60 19.95 -7.32 19.75
N ALA A 61 18.84 -7.93 20.21
CA ALA A 61 18.89 -9.10 21.08
C ALA A 61 19.46 -10.33 20.34
N GLY A 62 19.08 -10.52 19.08
CA GLY A 62 19.61 -11.57 18.21
C GLY A 62 21.11 -11.40 17.96
N ASP A 63 21.55 -10.18 17.64
CA ASP A 63 22.95 -9.85 17.45
C ASP A 63 23.77 -10.12 18.72
N LYS A 64 23.25 -9.69 19.89
CA LYS A 64 23.88 -9.97 21.20
C LYS A 64 24.03 -11.46 21.45
N TYR A 65 22.97 -12.22 21.17
CA TYR A 65 22.95 -13.67 21.37
C TYR A 65 23.95 -14.37 20.45
N LEU A 66 23.96 -14.03 19.16
CA LEU A 66 24.90 -14.57 18.19
C LEU A 66 26.36 -14.25 18.58
N PHE A 67 26.62 -13.01 18.99
CA PHE A 67 27.94 -12.57 19.41
C PHE A 67 28.43 -13.30 20.67
N SER A 68 27.53 -13.57 21.62
CA SER A 68 27.85 -14.34 22.83
C SER A 68 28.17 -15.81 22.56
N LEU A 69 27.68 -16.38 21.45
CA LEU A 69 27.93 -17.77 21.08
C LEU A 69 29.26 -17.95 20.33
N LEU A 70 29.73 -16.91 19.65
CA LEU A 70 30.90 -16.96 18.76
C LEU A 70 32.20 -16.46 19.41
N SER A 71 32.13 -15.69 20.50
CA SER A 71 33.30 -15.04 21.09
C SER A 71 33.38 -15.22 22.62
N GLU A 72 34.45 -15.88 23.11
CA GLU A 72 34.69 -16.20 24.54
C GLU A 72 35.48 -15.13 25.33
N SER A 73 35.95 -14.03 24.73
CA SER A 73 36.94 -13.14 25.38
C SER A 73 36.34 -11.93 26.13
N ASP A 74 36.94 -11.50 27.25
CA ASP A 74 36.45 -10.35 28.04
C ASP A 74 36.48 -8.99 27.31
N GLN A 75 37.25 -8.86 26.21
CA GLN A 75 37.27 -7.66 25.35
C GLN A 75 36.03 -7.54 24.45
N VAL A 76 35.17 -8.57 24.42
CA VAL A 76 33.92 -8.65 23.67
C VAL A 76 32.90 -7.63 24.17
N LEU A 77 32.79 -7.42 25.48
CA LEU A 77 31.71 -6.62 26.07
C LEU A 77 31.82 -5.12 25.74
N GLU A 78 33.03 -4.55 25.74
CA GLU A 78 33.25 -3.15 25.36
C GLU A 78 33.04 -2.90 23.86
N ARG A 79 33.50 -3.83 23.01
CA ARG A 79 33.33 -3.73 21.56
C ARG A 79 31.86 -3.87 21.17
N MET A 80 31.13 -4.73 21.87
CA MET A 80 29.69 -4.94 21.72
C MET A 80 28.91 -3.67 22.07
N ASN A 81 29.20 -3.02 23.20
CA ASN A 81 28.42 -1.87 23.66
C ASN A 81 28.56 -0.64 22.73
N ARG A 82 29.75 -0.42 22.15
CA ARG A 82 30.00 0.67 21.20
C ARG A 82 29.38 0.41 19.82
N SER A 83 29.36 -0.84 19.37
CA SER A 83 28.75 -1.23 18.09
C SER A 83 27.21 -1.24 18.14
N MET A 84 26.65 -1.62 19.29
CA MET A 84 25.20 -1.74 19.50
C MET A 84 24.42 -0.44 19.28
N PHE A 85 24.99 0.71 19.61
CA PHE A 85 24.30 1.99 19.42
C PHE A 85 24.08 2.30 17.92
N PHE A 86 25.14 2.15 17.11
CA PHE A 86 25.06 2.40 15.68
C PHE A 86 24.23 1.34 14.95
N HIS A 87 24.39 0.07 15.32
CA HIS A 87 23.64 -1.02 14.71
C HIS A 87 22.15 -0.94 15.05
N GLY A 88 21.80 -0.66 16.31
CA GLY A 88 20.42 -0.46 16.74
C GLY A 88 19.77 0.76 16.08
N GLY A 89 20.48 1.89 16.02
CA GLY A 89 19.98 3.08 15.31
C GLY A 89 19.72 2.81 13.82
N PHE A 90 20.64 2.12 13.15
CA PHE A 90 20.48 1.74 11.75
C PHE A 90 19.31 0.77 11.55
N ALA A 91 19.20 -0.28 12.38
CA ALA A 91 18.11 -1.25 12.33
C ALA A 91 16.75 -0.57 12.56
N PHE A 92 16.67 0.34 13.52
CA PHE A 92 15.46 1.12 13.78
C PHE A 92 15.04 1.96 12.56
N LEU A 93 15.98 2.74 11.99
CA LEU A 93 15.69 3.58 10.83
C LEU A 93 15.31 2.74 9.61
N ALA A 94 15.98 1.61 9.37
CA ALA A 94 15.70 0.72 8.26
C ALA A 94 14.29 0.09 8.38
N ASN A 95 13.93 -0.42 9.57
CA ASN A 95 12.59 -0.98 9.80
C ASN A 95 11.51 0.12 9.73
N ALA A 96 11.75 1.31 10.31
CA ALA A 96 10.81 2.43 10.24
C ALA A 96 10.56 2.88 8.79
N ALA A 97 11.62 2.98 7.97
CA ALA A 97 11.52 3.30 6.55
C ALA A 97 10.75 2.21 5.79
N ALA A 98 11.08 0.93 6.00
CA ALA A 98 10.39 -0.19 5.36
C ALA A 98 8.89 -0.20 5.67
N LEU A 99 8.52 -0.08 6.96
CA LEU A 99 7.13 -0.03 7.41
C LEU A 99 6.39 1.17 6.80
N SER A 100 7.03 2.34 6.74
CA SER A 100 6.44 3.56 6.16
C SER A 100 6.19 3.41 4.65
N LEU A 101 7.12 2.79 3.92
CA LEU A 101 6.97 2.53 2.49
C LEU A 101 5.84 1.54 2.23
N THR A 102 5.78 0.43 2.98
CA THR A 102 4.70 -0.55 2.83
C THR A 102 3.33 0.06 3.15
N MET A 103 3.26 0.93 4.15
CA MET A 103 2.02 1.62 4.49
C MET A 103 1.54 2.55 3.36
N GLN A 104 2.43 3.35 2.79
CA GLN A 104 2.10 4.21 1.64
C GLN A 104 1.65 3.39 0.43
N TRP A 105 2.35 2.29 0.15
CA TRP A 105 1.99 1.36 -0.92
C TRP A 105 0.58 0.79 -0.75
N ASN A 106 0.22 0.37 0.46
CA ASN A 106 -1.13 -0.13 0.75
C ASN A 106 -2.19 0.97 0.59
N GLN A 107 -1.91 2.21 1.01
CA GLN A 107 -2.84 3.33 0.81
C GLN A 107 -3.06 3.63 -0.67
N LEU A 108 -2.01 3.61 -1.48
CA LEU A 108 -2.10 3.77 -2.94
C LEU A 108 -2.97 2.67 -3.56
N LYS A 109 -2.79 1.42 -3.13
CA LYS A 109 -3.59 0.28 -3.59
C LYS A 109 -5.08 0.43 -3.22
N ASP A 110 -5.36 0.86 -2.00
CA ASP A 110 -6.73 1.08 -1.53
C ASP A 110 -7.40 2.24 -2.28
N GLN A 111 -6.66 3.34 -2.52
CA GLN A 111 -7.14 4.47 -3.30
C GLN A 111 -7.49 4.07 -4.73
N GLN A 112 -6.65 3.26 -5.38
CA GLN A 112 -6.96 2.72 -6.71
C GLN A 112 -8.24 1.89 -6.70
N GLY A 113 -8.42 1.01 -5.72
CA GLY A 113 -9.63 0.20 -5.58
C GLY A 113 -10.89 1.04 -5.36
N LEU A 114 -10.79 2.10 -4.55
CA LEU A 114 -11.89 3.05 -4.35
C LEU A 114 -12.21 3.85 -5.61
N GLN A 115 -11.19 4.28 -6.36
CA GLN A 115 -11.37 5.00 -7.62
C GLN A 115 -12.10 4.13 -8.64
N THR A 116 -11.67 2.87 -8.83
CA THR A 116 -12.36 1.95 -9.74
C THR A 116 -13.83 1.75 -9.38
N ARG A 117 -14.14 1.60 -8.09
CA ARG A 117 -15.53 1.47 -7.63
C ARG A 117 -16.35 2.74 -7.87
N ARG A 118 -15.73 3.93 -7.73
CA ARG A 118 -16.38 5.21 -8.03
C ARG A 118 -16.67 5.35 -9.52
N ASP A 119 -15.69 5.04 -10.37
CA ASP A 119 -15.83 5.12 -11.82
C ASP A 119 -16.94 4.16 -12.32
N GLU A 120 -17.01 2.95 -11.74
CA GLU A 120 -18.07 1.98 -12.05
C GLU A 120 -19.45 2.49 -11.62
N ALA A 121 -19.58 3.04 -10.41
CA ALA A 121 -20.83 3.62 -9.92
C ALA A 121 -21.27 4.83 -10.78
N GLU A 122 -20.34 5.69 -11.20
CA GLU A 122 -20.63 6.83 -12.07
C GLU A 122 -21.10 6.35 -13.45
N ARG A 123 -20.47 5.32 -14.02
CA ARG A 123 -20.90 4.72 -15.29
C ARG A 123 -22.33 4.19 -15.19
N LEU A 124 -22.64 3.42 -14.15
CA LEU A 124 -23.98 2.87 -13.93
C LEU A 124 -25.03 3.99 -13.74
N SER A 125 -24.68 5.08 -13.05
CA SER A 125 -25.57 6.24 -12.90
C SER A 125 -25.86 6.91 -14.24
N LYS A 126 -24.84 7.11 -15.09
CA LYS A 126 -25.01 7.69 -16.43
C LYS A 126 -25.87 6.79 -17.32
N GLU A 127 -25.68 5.47 -17.27
CA GLU A 127 -26.50 4.52 -18.00
C GLU A 127 -27.98 4.58 -17.55
N ALA A 128 -28.23 4.67 -16.25
CA ALA A 128 -29.59 4.82 -15.72
C ALA A 128 -30.25 6.14 -16.16
N GLU A 129 -29.49 7.24 -16.19
CA GLU A 129 -29.97 8.53 -16.68
C GLU A 129 -30.30 8.49 -18.17
N LEU A 130 -29.44 7.88 -18.99
CA LEU A 130 -29.69 7.68 -20.42
C LEU A 130 -30.93 6.81 -20.67
N LEU A 131 -31.10 5.72 -19.91
CA LEU A 131 -32.28 4.87 -19.99
C LEU A 131 -33.55 5.64 -19.64
N LYS A 132 -33.52 6.44 -18.57
CA LYS A 132 -34.63 7.32 -18.18
C LYS A 132 -34.97 8.32 -19.29
N LEU A 133 -33.95 8.98 -19.87
CA LEU A 133 -34.16 9.94 -20.96
C LEU A 133 -34.76 9.25 -22.20
N ARG A 134 -34.28 8.05 -22.54
CA ARG A 134 -34.86 7.23 -23.62
C ARG A 134 -36.31 6.84 -23.36
N HIS A 135 -36.66 6.54 -22.10
CA HIS A 135 -38.04 6.24 -21.72
C HIS A 135 -38.97 7.46 -21.83
N GLN A 136 -38.47 8.68 -21.57
CA GLN A 136 -39.26 9.92 -21.71
C GLN A 136 -39.58 10.26 -23.17
N LEU A 137 -38.73 9.87 -24.12
CA LEU A 137 -38.96 10.05 -25.57
C LEU A 137 -40.03 9.10 -26.16
N GLN A 138 -41.00 8.67 -25.34
CA GLN A 138 -42.01 7.63 -25.63
C GLN A 138 -42.28 7.46 -27.14
N PRO A 139 -42.03 6.28 -27.73
CA PRO A 139 -42.27 6.06 -29.15
C PRO A 139 -43.71 6.39 -29.54
N HIS A 140 -44.66 6.18 -28.62
CA HIS A 140 -46.06 6.53 -28.79
C HIS A 140 -46.29 8.02 -29.02
N PHE A 141 -45.47 8.91 -28.44
CA PHE A 141 -45.60 10.35 -28.69
C PHE A 141 -45.23 10.68 -30.14
N LEU A 142 -44.16 10.07 -30.66
CA LEU A 142 -43.75 10.18 -32.05
C LEU A 142 -44.79 9.55 -33.01
N PHE A 143 -45.27 8.35 -32.70
CA PHE A 143 -46.33 7.69 -33.48
C PHE A 143 -47.67 8.45 -33.42
N ASN A 144 -48.04 9.03 -32.28
CA ASN A 144 -49.22 9.87 -32.14
C ASN A 144 -49.13 11.12 -33.00
N SER A 145 -47.99 11.80 -32.95
CA SER A 145 -47.74 12.99 -33.77
C SER A 145 -47.80 12.64 -35.26
N LEU A 146 -47.13 11.56 -35.68
CA LEU A 146 -47.16 11.08 -37.07
C LEU A 146 -48.56 10.68 -37.54
N ASN A 147 -49.30 9.89 -36.75
CA ASN A 147 -50.64 9.47 -37.10
C ASN A 147 -51.61 10.65 -37.17
N SER A 148 -51.48 11.61 -36.24
CA SER A 148 -52.30 12.83 -36.25
C SER A 148 -52.02 13.69 -37.49
N ILE A 149 -50.75 13.87 -37.85
CA ILE A 149 -50.35 14.55 -39.09
C ILE A 149 -50.89 13.81 -40.31
N ASN A 150 -50.74 12.48 -40.39
CA ASN A 150 -51.19 11.68 -41.53
C ASN A 150 -52.72 11.72 -41.71
N ALA A 151 -53.49 11.72 -40.61
CA ALA A 151 -54.94 11.89 -40.65
C ALA A 151 -55.35 13.32 -41.08
N LEU A 152 -54.59 14.34 -40.67
CA LEU A 152 -54.84 15.74 -41.04
C LEU A 152 -54.43 16.06 -42.48
N ILE A 153 -53.46 15.35 -43.08
CA ILE A 153 -53.03 15.56 -44.48
C ILE A 153 -54.21 15.39 -45.45
N ASN A 154 -55.05 14.36 -45.25
CA ASN A 154 -56.18 14.08 -46.14
C ASN A 154 -57.43 14.88 -45.81
N SER A 155 -57.61 15.30 -44.54
CA SER A 155 -58.85 15.94 -44.07
C SER A 155 -58.75 17.46 -43.89
N LYS A 156 -57.62 17.99 -43.40
CA LYS A 156 -57.36 19.42 -43.12
C LYS A 156 -55.87 19.77 -43.35
N PRO A 157 -55.44 19.95 -44.60
CA PRO A 157 -54.02 20.10 -44.97
C PRO A 157 -53.30 21.27 -44.27
N GLU A 158 -53.99 22.40 -44.09
CA GLU A 158 -53.46 23.60 -43.42
C GLU A 158 -53.14 23.36 -41.93
N ALA A 159 -53.91 22.50 -41.26
CA ALA A 159 -53.65 22.14 -39.87
C ALA A 159 -52.46 21.17 -39.74
N ALA A 160 -52.30 20.25 -40.70
CA ALA A 160 -51.13 19.37 -40.78
C ALA A 160 -49.83 20.16 -40.97
N ARG A 161 -49.84 21.18 -41.85
CA ARG A 161 -48.68 22.06 -42.07
C ARG A 161 -48.23 22.79 -40.80
N ARG A 162 -49.17 23.29 -39.98
CA ARG A 162 -48.85 23.96 -38.71
C ARG A 162 -48.24 23.06 -37.63
N MET A 163 -48.40 21.74 -37.73
CA MET A 163 -47.78 20.80 -36.79
C MET A 163 -46.35 20.41 -37.18
N VAL A 164 -46.00 20.58 -38.46
CA VAL A 164 -44.65 20.27 -39.00
C VAL A 164 -43.73 21.50 -38.95
N HIS A 165 -44.31 22.69 -38.91
CA HIS A 165 -43.61 23.97 -39.00
C HIS A 165 -43.29 24.58 -37.64
#